data_AF-A0A5J4WGG5-F1
#
_entry.id   AF-A0A5J4WGG5-F1
#
_cell.length_a   1.000
_cell.length_b   1.000
_cell.length_c   1.000
_cell.angle_alpha   90.00
_cell.angle_beta   90.00
_cell.angle_gamma   90.00
#
_symmetry.space_group_name_H-M   'P 1'
#
loop_
_entity.id
_entity.type
_entity.pdbx_description
1 polymer ?
#
loop_
_entity_poly.entity_id
_entity_poly.type
_entity_poly.pdbx_seq_one_letter_code
_entity_poly.pdbx_strand_id
1 'polypeptide(L)'
;MDTDTLYLAIAGSQIEDYKQGLKNMIKDQQFHDQHYKELLPWDNCTVAEEKKLMGVTTESQGENIVCLAPKCYNLYNGNEQNDDIILLVNRMKGVSEKKANLTTNDYIKCLNNGYNINVTTNNLQMKMGVKSMISTEKSAHTEIHNKMVVLSNGCCAPFMYGISTEHYIIE
;
A
#
# COMPACT_ATOMS: atom_id res chain seq x y z
N MET A 1 2.41 -4.94 -2.81
CA MET A 1 3.80 -4.84 -3.29
C MET A 1 3.90 -3.71 -4.29
N ASP A 2 4.91 -2.87 -4.15
CA ASP A 2 5.32 -1.86 -5.12
C ASP A 2 6.79 -2.13 -5.52
N THR A 3 7.41 -1.24 -6.29
CA THR A 3 8.78 -1.43 -6.80
C THR A 3 9.82 -1.68 -5.70
N ASP A 4 9.77 -0.91 -4.62
CA ASP A 4 10.76 -0.88 -3.55
C ASP A 4 10.16 -1.14 -2.15
N THR A 5 8.85 -1.37 -2.08
CA THR A 5 8.14 -1.60 -0.80
C THR A 5 7.25 -2.83 -0.85
N LEU A 6 7.23 -3.55 0.27
CA LEU A 6 6.45 -4.77 0.44
C LEU A 6 5.75 -4.73 1.80
N TYR A 7 4.44 -4.95 1.79
CA TYR A 7 3.62 -5.12 2.99
C TYR A 7 3.23 -6.58 3.09
N LEU A 8 3.45 -7.18 4.25
CA LEU A 8 3.22 -8.59 4.52
C LEU A 8 2.31 -8.73 5.74
N ALA A 9 1.28 -9.57 5.61
CA ALA A 9 0.56 -10.11 6.75
C ALA A 9 1.26 -11.40 7.17
N ILE A 10 1.65 -11.48 8.43
CA ILE A 10 2.44 -12.59 8.98
C ILE A 10 1.47 -13.53 9.70
N ALA A 11 1.44 -14.80 9.29
CA ALA A 11 0.71 -15.83 10.03
C ALA A 11 1.56 -16.32 11.20
N GLY A 12 0.97 -16.37 12.40
CA GLY A 12 1.65 -16.94 13.57
C GLY A 12 0.83 -16.88 14.86
N SER A 13 1.48 -16.61 15.98
CA SER A 13 0.89 -16.64 17.31
C SER A 13 -0.02 -15.45 17.56
N GLN A 14 -1.26 -15.71 17.98
CA GLN A 14 -2.20 -14.67 18.44
C GLN A 14 -1.75 -13.97 19.73
N ILE A 15 -0.82 -14.57 20.49
CA ILE A 15 -0.34 -14.03 21.77
C ILE A 15 0.76 -12.99 21.55
N GLU A 16 1.68 -13.26 20.62
CA GLU A 16 2.80 -12.38 20.30
C GLU A 16 2.42 -11.33 19.23
N ASP A 17 1.34 -11.57 18.46
CA ASP A 17 0.81 -10.67 17.43
C ASP A 17 1.91 -10.20 16.44
N TYR A 18 1.87 -8.98 15.92
CA TYR A 18 2.88 -8.46 14.99
C TYR A 18 4.30 -8.42 15.57
N LYS A 19 4.46 -8.42 16.89
CA LYS A 19 5.77 -8.40 17.57
C LYS A 19 6.55 -9.70 17.39
N GLN A 20 5.87 -10.78 17.01
CA GLN A 20 6.54 -12.05 16.67
C GLN A 20 7.50 -11.91 15.47
N GLY A 21 7.31 -10.88 14.63
CA GLY A 21 8.07 -10.71 13.40
C GLY A 21 7.99 -11.96 12.52
N LEU A 22 9.12 -12.38 11.95
CA LEU A 22 9.18 -13.56 11.07
C LEU A 22 9.43 -14.88 11.83
N LYS A 23 9.55 -14.83 13.17
CA LYS A 23 9.99 -15.97 14.00
C LYS A 23 9.23 -17.26 13.72
N ASN A 24 7.90 -17.18 13.67
CA ASN A 24 7.04 -18.35 13.50
C ASN A 24 6.90 -18.80 12.03
N MET A 25 7.36 -18.00 11.06
CA MET A 25 7.36 -18.36 9.63
C MET A 25 8.65 -19.06 9.20
N ILE A 26 9.74 -18.91 9.95
CA ILE A 26 11.04 -19.49 9.63
C ILE A 26 10.97 -21.01 9.82
N LYS A 27 11.13 -21.76 8.74
CA LYS A 27 11.13 -23.24 8.77
C LYS A 27 12.52 -23.83 9.04
N ASP A 28 13.56 -23.17 8.53
CA ASP A 28 14.96 -23.56 8.73
C ASP A 28 15.67 -22.48 9.54
N GLN A 29 15.72 -22.69 10.86
CA GLN A 29 16.33 -21.75 11.78
C GLN A 29 17.84 -21.66 11.59
N GLN A 30 18.50 -22.78 11.28
CA GLN A 30 19.96 -22.81 11.12
C GLN A 30 20.38 -22.00 9.90
N PHE A 31 19.68 -22.16 8.77
CA PHE A 31 19.93 -21.36 7.57
C PHE A 31 19.64 -19.88 7.81
N HIS A 32 18.52 -19.58 8.47
CA HIS A 32 18.15 -18.20 8.79
C HIS A 32 19.23 -17.53 9.65
N ASP A 33 19.64 -18.15 10.76
CA ASP A 33 20.60 -17.57 11.70
C ASP A 33 21.99 -17.34 11.09
N GLN A 34 22.35 -18.13 10.07
CA GLN A 34 23.59 -17.96 9.31
C GLN A 34 23.56 -16.77 8.37
N HIS A 35 22.42 -16.49 7.72
CA HIS A 35 22.35 -15.56 6.59
C HIS A 35 21.54 -14.29 6.82
N TYR A 36 20.69 -14.20 7.85
CA TYR A 36 19.73 -13.10 7.98
C TYR A 36 20.41 -11.71 8.03
N LYS A 37 21.58 -11.59 8.67
CA LYS A 37 22.36 -10.34 8.77
C LYS A 37 22.90 -9.83 7.42
N GLU A 38 22.86 -10.64 6.37
CA GLU A 38 23.28 -10.21 5.04
C GLU A 38 22.28 -9.24 4.43
N LEU A 39 20.98 -9.42 4.70
CA LEU A 39 19.86 -8.75 4.03
C LEU A 39 18.92 -8.00 4.97
N LEU A 40 18.73 -8.46 6.21
CA LEU A 40 17.77 -7.91 7.17
C LEU A 40 18.49 -7.19 8.31
N PRO A 41 17.89 -6.12 8.88
CA PRO A 41 18.37 -5.48 10.09
C PRO A 41 18.25 -6.44 11.28
N TRP A 42 19.06 -6.20 12.30
CA TRP A 42 19.02 -6.91 13.57
C TRP A 42 19.06 -5.94 14.74
N ASP A 43 18.72 -6.44 15.93
CA ASP A 43 18.65 -5.61 17.13
C ASP A 43 20.00 -4.95 17.43
N ASN A 44 19.95 -3.63 17.68
CA ASN A 44 21.11 -2.79 17.97
C ASN A 44 22.14 -2.69 16.82
N CYS A 45 21.74 -2.96 15.57
CA CYS A 45 22.58 -2.64 14.41
C CYS A 45 22.77 -1.13 14.24
N THR A 46 23.87 -0.73 13.61
CA THR A 46 24.15 0.66 13.28
C THR A 46 23.24 1.14 12.15
N VAL A 47 23.05 2.46 12.02
CA VAL A 47 22.27 3.05 10.89
C VAL A 47 22.83 2.62 9.52
N ALA A 48 24.15 2.40 9.43
CA ALA A 48 24.78 1.94 8.19
C ALA A 48 24.44 0.47 7.86
N GLU A 49 24.28 -0.37 8.87
CA GLU A 49 23.88 -1.77 8.72
C GLU A 49 22.38 -1.89 8.42
N GLU A 50 21.55 -1.07 9.09
CA GLU A 50 20.11 -1.00 8.82
C GLU A 50 19.82 -0.54 7.39
N LYS A 51 20.55 0.47 6.89
CA LYS A 51 20.40 1.06 5.55
C LYS A 51 21.44 0.55 4.55
N LYS A 52 21.76 -0.73 4.64
CA LYS A 52 22.72 -1.38 3.74
C LYS A 52 22.23 -1.31 2.29
N LEU A 53 23.17 -1.13 1.36
CA LEU A 53 22.87 -1.19 -0.07
C LEU A 53 22.29 -2.57 -0.43
N MET A 54 21.14 -2.60 -1.09
CA MET A 54 20.36 -3.81 -1.40
C MET A 54 19.82 -4.58 -0.17
N GLY A 55 19.92 -3.99 1.03
CA GLY A 55 19.26 -4.51 2.22
C GLY A 55 17.76 -4.20 2.23
N VAL A 56 17.01 -4.96 3.02
CA VAL A 56 15.59 -4.74 3.27
C VAL A 56 15.43 -4.17 4.67
N THR A 57 14.79 -3.02 4.80
CA THR A 57 14.53 -2.38 6.10
C THR A 57 13.04 -2.39 6.41
N THR A 58 12.69 -2.58 7.69
CA THR A 58 11.31 -2.49 8.15
C THR A 58 10.91 -1.02 8.34
N GLU A 59 10.00 -0.51 7.51
CA GLU A 59 9.53 0.89 7.63
C GLU A 59 8.47 1.07 8.73
N SER A 60 7.54 0.12 8.85
CA SER A 60 6.41 0.21 9.77
C SER A 60 5.86 -1.18 10.08
N GLN A 61 5.32 -1.34 11.28
CA GLN A 61 4.64 -2.54 11.75
C GLN A 61 3.37 -2.12 12.46
N GLY A 62 2.28 -2.87 12.26
CA GLY A 62 1.00 -2.61 12.89
C GLY A 62 0.17 -3.88 12.99
N GLU A 63 -0.91 -3.79 13.75
CA GLU A 63 -1.81 -4.92 14.03
C GLU A 63 -2.65 -5.27 12.80
N ASN A 64 -3.19 -4.24 12.13
CA ASN A 64 -4.14 -4.41 11.04
C ASN A 64 -3.75 -3.62 9.81
N ILE A 65 -4.03 -4.17 8.63
CA ILE A 65 -3.85 -3.50 7.34
C ILE A 65 -5.07 -3.73 6.45
N VAL A 66 -5.57 -2.66 5.83
CA VAL A 66 -6.59 -2.73 4.78
C VAL A 66 -6.00 -2.19 3.47
N CYS A 67 -6.10 -3.00 2.41
CA CYS A 67 -5.55 -2.70 1.09
C CYS A 67 -6.68 -2.75 0.06
N LEU A 68 -6.99 -1.62 -0.56
CA LEU A 68 -8.01 -1.57 -1.63
C LEU A 68 -7.39 -1.81 -3.00
N ALA A 69 -6.18 -1.29 -3.22
CA ALA A 69 -5.51 -1.41 -4.51
C ALA A 69 -3.99 -1.13 -4.38
N PRO A 70 -3.20 -1.36 -5.44
CA PRO A 70 -1.78 -0.98 -5.44
C PRO A 70 -1.59 0.50 -5.10
N LYS A 71 -0.79 0.80 -4.07
CA LYS A 71 -0.52 2.16 -3.52
C LYS A 71 -1.70 2.81 -2.76
N CYS A 72 -2.76 2.05 -2.45
CA CYS A 72 -3.92 2.51 -1.68
C CYS A 72 -4.16 1.56 -0.50
N TYR A 73 -3.57 1.89 0.66
CA TYR A 73 -3.62 1.04 1.86
C TYR A 73 -3.51 1.85 3.14
N ASN A 74 -4.01 1.26 4.22
CA ASN A 74 -4.06 1.84 5.55
C ASN A 74 -3.56 0.82 6.58
N LEU A 75 -2.52 1.17 7.34
CA LEU A 75 -1.99 0.39 8.46
C LEU A 75 -2.40 1.07 9.77
N TYR A 76 -2.99 0.32 10.69
CA TYR A 76 -3.55 0.85 11.92
C TYR A 76 -3.46 -0.15 13.07
N ASN A 77 -3.47 0.38 14.29
CA ASN A 77 -3.59 -0.38 15.52
C ASN A 77 -4.95 -0.11 16.16
N GLY A 78 -5.45 -1.10 16.91
CA GLY A 78 -6.76 -1.07 17.54
C GLY A 78 -7.82 -1.83 16.74
N ASN A 79 -8.98 -2.01 17.37
CA ASN A 79 -10.11 -2.72 16.80
C ASN A 79 -11.12 -1.75 16.21
N GLU A 80 -11.71 -2.13 15.08
CA GLU A 80 -12.77 -1.37 14.39
C GLU A 80 -14.02 -1.10 15.26
N GLN A 81 -14.17 -1.83 16.37
CA GLN A 81 -15.29 -1.71 17.30
C GLN A 81 -15.10 -0.61 18.37
N ASN A 82 -13.87 -0.11 18.55
CA ASN A 82 -13.56 0.95 19.52
C ASN A 82 -13.07 2.21 18.79
N ASP A 83 -13.39 3.39 19.32
CA ASP A 83 -12.98 4.69 18.74
C ASP A 83 -11.46 4.95 18.83
N ASP A 84 -10.69 4.06 19.46
CA ASP A 84 -9.24 4.18 19.68
C ASP A 84 -8.39 3.64 18.50
N ILE A 85 -8.82 3.88 17.26
CA ILE A 85 -8.02 3.50 16.08
C ILE A 85 -6.83 4.45 15.95
N ILE A 86 -5.62 3.91 16.07
CA ILE A 86 -4.37 4.66 15.86
C ILE A 86 -3.87 4.41 14.45
N LEU A 87 -3.93 5.44 13.61
CA LEU A 87 -3.41 5.40 12.26
C LEU A 87 -1.88 5.46 12.26
N LEU A 88 -1.24 4.43 11.70
CA LEU A 88 0.22 4.37 11.56
C LEU A 88 0.66 4.81 10.17
N VAL A 89 0.02 4.29 9.13
CA VAL A 89 0.34 4.60 7.73
C VAL A 89 -0.95 4.75 6.94
N ASN A 90 -1.07 5.85 6.18
CA ASN A 90 -2.15 6.06 5.23
C ASN A 90 -1.57 6.42 3.87
N ARG A 91 -1.74 5.53 2.89
CA ARG A 91 -1.16 5.68 1.56
C ARG A 91 -2.26 5.69 0.54
N MET A 92 -2.25 6.72 -0.31
CA MET A 92 -3.23 6.91 -1.37
C MET A 92 -2.54 7.33 -2.66
N LYS A 93 -2.93 6.70 -3.76
CA LYS A 93 -2.36 7.02 -5.06
C LYS A 93 -3.03 8.26 -5.67
N GLY A 94 -2.23 9.29 -5.92
CA GLY A 94 -2.67 10.44 -6.73
C GLY A 94 -3.55 11.46 -6.00
N VAL A 95 -3.63 11.35 -4.67
CA VAL A 95 -4.35 12.25 -3.76
C VAL A 95 -3.41 12.66 -2.63
N SER A 96 -3.49 13.91 -2.16
CA SER A 96 -2.64 14.37 -1.05
C SER A 96 -3.18 13.86 0.29
N GLU A 97 -2.34 13.13 1.03
CA GLU A 97 -2.65 12.56 2.36
C GLU A 97 -3.25 13.61 3.32
N LYS A 98 -2.65 14.81 3.37
CA LYS A 98 -3.06 15.89 4.30
C LYS A 98 -4.42 16.52 4.05
N LYS A 99 -4.97 16.42 2.82
CA LYS A 99 -6.25 17.07 2.46
C LYS A 99 -7.41 16.10 2.38
N ALA A 100 -7.12 14.81 2.25
CA ALA A 100 -8.14 13.80 2.04
C ALA A 100 -8.95 13.50 3.32
N ASN A 101 -8.35 13.71 4.51
CA ASN A 101 -8.95 13.43 5.82
C ASN A 101 -9.64 12.05 5.90
N LEU A 102 -9.14 11.06 5.18
CA LEU A 102 -9.75 9.72 5.14
C LEU A 102 -9.32 8.93 6.37
N THR A 103 -10.31 8.30 6.96
CA THR A 103 -10.19 7.43 8.13
C THR A 103 -10.10 5.97 7.71
N THR A 104 -9.65 5.10 8.60
CA THR A 104 -9.67 3.65 8.35
C THR A 104 -11.08 3.14 8.05
N ASN A 105 -12.10 3.72 8.68
CA ASN A 105 -13.51 3.41 8.41
C ASN A 105 -13.93 3.69 6.97
N ASP A 106 -13.31 4.66 6.30
CA ASP A 106 -13.56 4.96 4.90
C ASP A 106 -13.05 3.83 4.00
N TYR A 107 -11.87 3.28 4.29
CA TYR A 107 -11.35 2.08 3.60
C TYR A 107 -12.28 0.87 3.79
N ILE A 108 -12.74 0.63 5.03
CA ILE A 108 -13.62 -0.50 5.35
C ILE A 108 -14.98 -0.36 4.64
N LYS A 109 -15.56 0.84 4.60
CA LYS A 109 -16.80 1.12 3.87
C LYS A 109 -16.64 0.91 2.36
N CYS A 110 -15.50 1.31 1.78
CA CYS A 110 -15.21 1.03 0.38
C CYS A 110 -15.17 -0.47 0.10
N LEU A 111 -14.49 -1.24 0.97
CA LEU A 111 -14.33 -2.68 0.80
C LEU A 111 -15.67 -3.44 0.96
N ASN A 112 -16.44 -3.12 2.00
CA ASN A 112 -17.66 -3.88 2.33
C ASN A 112 -18.88 -3.48 1.50
N ASN A 113 -18.98 -2.19 1.14
CA ASN A 113 -20.21 -1.63 0.55
C ASN A 113 -20.00 -1.09 -0.87
N GLY A 114 -18.79 -1.17 -1.43
CA GLY A 114 -18.48 -0.67 -2.76
C GLY A 114 -18.60 0.85 -2.91
N TYR A 115 -18.46 1.61 -1.82
CA TYR A 115 -18.53 3.08 -1.88
C TYR A 115 -17.31 3.65 -2.62
N ASN A 116 -17.57 4.59 -3.53
CA ASN A 116 -16.52 5.40 -4.12
C ASN A 116 -16.33 6.68 -3.30
N ILE A 117 -15.11 6.89 -2.83
CA ILE A 117 -14.77 8.11 -2.08
C ILE A 117 -14.04 9.05 -3.00
N ASN A 118 -14.64 10.21 -3.24
CA ASN A 118 -14.04 11.27 -4.04
C ASN A 118 -13.35 12.28 -3.12
N VAL A 119 -12.16 12.71 -3.52
CA VAL A 119 -11.39 13.74 -2.84
C VAL A 119 -11.04 14.85 -3.82
N THR A 120 -11.28 16.08 -3.41
CA THR A 120 -10.90 17.28 -4.16
C THR A 120 -9.40 17.51 -4.04
N THR A 121 -8.69 17.40 -5.17
CA THR A 121 -7.26 17.67 -5.25
C THR A 121 -7.01 18.98 -5.99
N ASN A 122 -6.25 19.88 -5.37
CA ASN A 122 -5.88 21.16 -5.98
C ASN A 122 -4.44 21.08 -6.50
N ASN A 123 -4.26 21.29 -7.80
CA ASN A 123 -2.96 21.39 -8.44
C ASN A 123 -2.66 22.85 -8.75
N LEU A 124 -1.48 23.32 -8.33
CA LEU A 124 -0.99 24.65 -8.71
C LEU A 124 -0.21 24.52 -10.01
N GLN A 125 -0.61 25.29 -11.02
CA GLN A 125 0.08 25.36 -12.30
C GLN A 125 0.56 26.78 -12.54
N MET A 126 1.69 26.93 -13.21
CA MET A 126 2.22 28.22 -13.63
C MET A 126 2.32 28.25 -15.14
N LYS A 127 1.67 29.23 -15.78
CA LYS A 127 1.71 29.42 -17.23
C LYS A 127 1.88 30.89 -17.53
N MET A 128 2.91 31.22 -18.33
CA MET A 128 3.24 32.60 -18.71
C MET A 128 3.39 33.56 -17.51
N GLY A 129 4.00 33.09 -16.42
CA GLY A 129 4.17 33.88 -15.19
C GLY A 129 2.92 34.04 -14.32
N VAL A 130 1.76 33.52 -14.75
CA VAL A 130 0.53 33.50 -13.94
C VAL A 130 0.42 32.14 -13.24
N LYS A 131 0.25 32.18 -11.92
CA LYS A 131 -0.03 30.98 -11.10
C LYS A 131 -1.53 30.79 -10.99
N SER A 132 -2.05 29.65 -11.45
CA SER A 132 -3.44 29.25 -11.31
C SER A 132 -3.56 28.03 -10.40
N MET A 133 -4.70 27.90 -9.72
CA MET A 133 -5.07 26.70 -8.99
C MET A 133 -6.18 25.99 -9.76
N ILE A 134 -5.96 24.72 -10.07
CA ILE A 134 -6.95 23.86 -10.70
C ILE A 134 -7.42 22.87 -9.64
N SER A 135 -8.70 22.94 -9.28
CA SER A 135 -9.36 21.99 -8.40
C SER A 135 -9.99 20.89 -9.25
N THR A 136 -9.72 19.64 -8.92
CA THR A 136 -10.30 18.48 -9.62
C THR A 136 -10.76 17.46 -8.59
N GLU A 137 -11.99 16.98 -8.72
CA GLU A 137 -12.46 15.83 -7.96
C GLU A 137 -11.88 14.56 -8.56
N LYS A 138 -11.22 13.76 -7.72
CA LYS A 138 -10.68 12.46 -8.10
C LYS A 138 -11.25 11.41 -7.17
N SER A 139 -11.60 10.25 -7.70
CA SER A 139 -11.91 9.10 -6.87
C SER A 139 -10.63 8.64 -6.17
N ALA A 140 -10.59 8.83 -4.86
CA ALA A 140 -9.49 8.50 -3.98
C ALA A 140 -9.50 7.02 -3.56
N HIS A 141 -10.70 6.45 -3.40
CA HIS A 141 -10.88 5.03 -3.15
C HIS A 141 -11.83 4.49 -4.20
N THR A 142 -11.26 3.71 -5.11
CA THR A 142 -11.97 2.80 -6.00
C THR A 142 -11.38 1.43 -5.75
N GLU A 143 -12.22 0.42 -5.55
CA GLU A 143 -11.81 -0.98 -5.37
C GLU A 143 -10.92 -1.47 -6.54
N ILE A 144 -11.01 -0.83 -7.70
CA ILE A 144 -10.23 -1.15 -8.90
C ILE A 144 -9.39 0.06 -9.33
N HIS A 145 -8.07 -0.04 -9.22
CA HIS A 145 -7.11 0.89 -9.84
C HIS A 145 -6.37 0.29 -11.05
N ASN A 146 -6.92 -0.77 -11.64
CA ASN A 146 -6.37 -1.38 -12.85
C ASN A 146 -6.46 -0.39 -14.00
N LYS A 147 -5.30 -0.03 -14.56
CA LYS A 147 -5.19 0.85 -15.73
C LYS A 147 -4.95 0.09 -17.02
N MET A 148 -4.64 -1.20 -16.91
CA MET A 148 -4.12 -2.01 -17.99
C MET A 148 -4.52 -3.47 -17.84
N VAL A 149 -4.74 -4.14 -18.97
CA VAL A 149 -4.86 -5.59 -19.08
C VAL A 149 -3.69 -6.14 -19.90
N VAL A 150 -3.24 -7.36 -19.57
CA VAL A 150 -2.24 -8.09 -20.35
C VAL A 150 -2.98 -9.00 -21.33
N LEU A 151 -2.67 -8.88 -22.61
CA LEU A 151 -3.25 -9.69 -23.69
C LEU A 151 -2.49 -11.02 -23.82
N SER A 152 -3.06 -11.98 -24.53
CA SER A 152 -2.49 -13.33 -24.70
C SER A 152 -1.12 -13.34 -25.36
N ASN A 153 -0.82 -12.32 -26.18
CA ASN A 153 0.48 -12.14 -26.82
C ASN A 153 1.51 -11.40 -25.94
N GLY A 154 1.18 -11.11 -24.67
CA GLY A 154 2.02 -10.38 -23.73
C GLY A 154 1.99 -8.86 -23.90
N CYS A 155 1.23 -8.32 -24.85
CA CYS A 155 1.05 -6.88 -24.99
C CYS A 155 0.16 -6.31 -23.88
N CYS A 156 0.34 -5.03 -23.61
CA CYS A 156 -0.38 -4.28 -22.59
C CYS A 156 -1.39 -3.35 -23.26
N ALA A 157 -2.66 -3.45 -22.87
CA ALA A 157 -3.72 -2.56 -23.38
C ALA A 157 -4.42 -1.80 -22.23
N PRO A 158 -4.99 -0.61 -22.48
CA PRO A 158 -5.74 0.12 -21.46
C PRO A 158 -6.88 -0.73 -20.89
N PHE A 159 -7.11 -0.69 -19.58
CA PHE A 159 -8.27 -1.35 -18.97
C PHE A 159 -9.55 -0.55 -19.25
N MET A 160 -10.59 -1.24 -19.72
CA MET A 160 -11.93 -0.69 -19.88
C MET A 160 -12.93 -1.60 -19.16
N TYR A 161 -13.73 -1.01 -18.27
CA TYR A 161 -14.71 -1.75 -17.48
C TYR A 161 -15.74 -2.42 -18.40
N GLY A 162 -15.97 -3.72 -18.17
CA GLY A 162 -16.89 -4.54 -18.98
C GLY A 162 -16.33 -5.03 -20.31
N ILE A 163 -15.08 -4.69 -20.66
CA ILE A 163 -14.43 -5.14 -21.89
C ILE A 163 -13.44 -6.26 -21.58
N SER A 164 -13.71 -7.46 -22.08
CA SER A 164 -12.78 -8.59 -22.01
C SER A 164 -11.57 -8.38 -22.92
N THR A 165 -10.44 -9.02 -22.59
CA THR A 165 -9.20 -9.01 -23.39
C THR A 165 -9.42 -9.50 -24.83
N GLU A 166 -10.44 -10.31 -25.06
CA GLU A 166 -10.84 -10.82 -26.38
C GLU A 166 -11.34 -9.75 -27.35
N HIS A 167 -11.80 -8.60 -26.83
CA HIS A 167 -12.31 -7.50 -27.65
C HIS A 167 -11.21 -6.54 -28.13
N TYR A 168 -9.96 -6.73 -27.69
CA TYR A 168 -8.84 -5.91 -28.13
C TYR A 168 -8.30 -6.46 -29.45
N ILE A 169 -8.36 -5.65 -30.50
CA ILE A 169 -7.75 -5.94 -31.80
C ILE A 169 -6.35 -5.35 -31.78
N ILE A 170 -5.36 -6.18 -32.12
CA ILE A 170 -3.95 -5.79 -32.22
C ILE A 170 -3.59 -5.84 -33.70
N GLU A 171 -3.25 -4.70 -34.28
CA GLU A 171 -2.71 -4.59 -35.65
C GLU A 171 -1.19 -4.81 -35.67
#